data_AF-A0A1G4YLG2-F1
#
_entry.id   AF-A0A1G4YLG2-F1
#
_cell.length_a   1.000
_cell.length_b   1.000
_cell.length_c   1.000
_cell.angle_alpha   90.00
_cell.angle_beta   90.00
_cell.angle_gamma   90.00
#
_symmetry.space_group_name_H-M   'P 1'
#
loop_
_entity.id
_entity.type
_entity.pdbx_description
1 polymer ?
#
loop_
_entity_poly.entity_id
_entity_poly.type
_entity_poly.pdbx_seq_one_letter_code
_entity_poly.pdbx_strand_id
1 'polypeptide(L)'
;MTTSKIKRFQQLSIIAAAATLAACGGGGDGGGGAGLLPITATTPTAPPAPPPPPPAPPAPAPAPATADSSACTNAADYDEGTQLTYDLQMTTPNQPTTSTHNSVTTGKRQPFAGATPVTFEQTLFDANNTPFATLPYYRDLVGGNVIRYGDTTGSGSTQVDSVFTPPPSTPVAMQPGQTVNVAYRADAVSGNATIKVNVTEALTYQAQETLATPVGTFNTCRFLLVTTTGTNNAPGVTVTVTSWIAAEGPYRGQRLKSFVAPTDKVPESTSVVTQMTYTPK
;
A
#
# COMPACT_ATOMS: atom_id res chain seq x y z
N MET A 1 3.58 -31.50 19.16
CA MET A 1 2.70 -30.54 18.46
C MET A 1 2.45 -31.06 17.04
N THR A 2 1.19 -31.21 16.64
CA THR A 2 0.76 -31.93 15.43
C THR A 2 1.08 -31.18 14.14
N THR A 3 1.66 -31.90 13.18
CA THR A 3 2.12 -31.50 11.82
C THR A 3 1.10 -30.67 11.01
N SER A 4 -0.18 -30.74 11.36
CA SER A 4 -1.28 -29.98 10.75
C SER A 4 -1.27 -28.49 11.13
N LYS A 5 -0.89 -28.13 12.37
CA LYS A 5 -0.82 -26.73 12.82
C LYS A 5 0.32 -25.97 12.15
N ILE A 6 1.44 -26.66 11.88
CA ILE A 6 2.62 -26.10 11.19
C ILE A 6 2.30 -25.82 9.71
N LYS A 7 1.58 -26.72 9.02
CA LYS A 7 1.17 -26.50 7.62
C LYS A 7 0.15 -25.37 7.47
N ARG A 8 -0.82 -25.25 8.39
CA ARG A 8 -1.78 -24.14 8.38
C ARG A 8 -1.11 -22.80 8.71
N PHE A 9 -0.18 -22.77 9.65
CA PHE A 9 0.64 -21.60 9.95
C PHE A 9 1.49 -21.21 8.73
N GLN A 10 2.19 -22.17 8.10
CA GLN A 10 2.95 -21.92 6.86
C GLN A 10 2.08 -21.39 5.71
N GLN A 11 0.87 -21.92 5.50
CA GLN A 11 -0.03 -21.44 4.45
C GLN A 11 -0.66 -20.08 4.75
N LEU A 12 -1.04 -19.81 6.01
CA LEU A 12 -1.56 -18.51 6.44
C LEU A 12 -0.46 -17.44 6.42
N SER A 13 0.78 -17.78 6.77
CA SER A 13 1.93 -16.86 6.70
C SER A 13 2.40 -16.56 5.28
N ILE A 14 2.28 -17.48 4.31
CA ILE A 14 2.65 -17.22 2.91
C ILE A 14 1.64 -16.28 2.22
N ILE A 15 0.34 -16.44 2.51
CA ILE A 15 -0.72 -15.56 1.96
C ILE A 15 -0.68 -14.20 2.65
N ALA A 16 -0.49 -14.17 3.98
CA ALA A 16 -0.27 -12.93 4.72
C ALA A 16 0.99 -12.21 4.25
N ALA A 17 2.13 -12.89 4.02
CA ALA A 17 3.35 -12.28 3.51
C ALA A 17 3.17 -11.67 2.10
N ALA A 18 2.46 -12.34 1.19
CA ALA A 18 2.25 -11.81 -0.17
C ALA A 18 1.29 -10.60 -0.20
N ALA A 19 0.27 -10.59 0.66
CA ALA A 19 -0.65 -9.45 0.80
C ALA A 19 -0.01 -8.29 1.61
N THR A 20 0.73 -8.61 2.67
CA THR A 20 1.41 -7.61 3.50
C THR A 20 2.60 -6.96 2.82
N LEU A 21 3.28 -7.62 1.87
CA LEU A 21 4.32 -6.98 1.07
C LEU A 21 3.75 -5.96 0.07
N ALA A 22 2.50 -6.13 -0.37
CA ALA A 22 1.75 -5.12 -1.10
C ALA A 22 1.17 -4.00 -0.21
N ALA A 23 0.82 -4.36 1.03
CA ALA A 23 0.34 -3.44 2.06
C ALA A 23 1.47 -2.62 2.72
N CYS A 24 2.70 -3.14 2.74
CA CYS A 24 3.82 -2.50 3.41
C CYS A 24 4.27 -1.26 2.64
N GLY A 25 3.94 -1.10 1.35
CA GLY A 25 4.05 0.20 0.69
C GLY A 25 3.08 1.29 1.24
N GLY A 26 2.33 1.03 2.33
CA GLY A 26 1.34 1.92 2.94
C GLY A 26 -0.11 1.44 2.67
N GLY A 27 -0.81 0.94 3.70
CA GLY A 27 -2.24 0.61 3.64
C GLY A 27 -2.60 -0.67 4.39
N GLY A 28 -3.06 -0.54 5.64
CA GLY A 28 -3.35 -1.65 6.55
C GLY A 28 -4.60 -2.47 6.19
N ASP A 29 -4.54 -3.75 6.55
CA ASP A 29 -5.61 -4.73 6.38
C ASP A 29 -6.50 -4.75 7.64
N GLY A 30 -7.75 -4.32 7.51
CA GLY A 30 -8.76 -4.37 8.57
C GLY A 30 -9.51 -5.70 8.64
N GLY A 31 -9.81 -6.17 9.86
CA GLY A 31 -10.63 -7.35 10.12
C GLY A 31 -11.78 -7.09 11.11
N GLY A 32 -13.02 -7.30 10.65
CA GLY A 32 -14.15 -7.85 11.42
C GLY A 32 -15.09 -6.91 12.22
N GLY A 33 -16.41 -6.97 11.92
CA GLY A 33 -17.47 -6.66 12.90
C GLY A 33 -18.77 -6.02 12.35
N ALA A 34 -19.92 -6.67 12.56
CA ALA A 34 -21.27 -6.39 12.05
C ALA A 34 -21.98 -5.10 12.53
N GLY A 35 -22.96 -4.61 11.74
CA GLY A 35 -24.18 -3.97 12.30
C GLY A 35 -24.89 -2.85 11.49
N LEU A 36 -26.05 -3.19 10.91
CA LEU A 36 -27.33 -2.43 10.83
C LEU A 36 -27.61 -1.34 9.74
N LEU A 37 -28.85 -1.45 9.20
CA LEU A 37 -29.66 -0.66 8.22
C LEU A 37 -30.07 0.75 8.76
N PRO A 38 -30.66 1.74 8.00
CA PRO A 38 -31.74 1.58 6.98
C PRO A 38 -31.94 2.64 5.84
N ILE A 39 -32.89 2.34 4.91
CA ILE A 39 -33.88 3.12 4.08
C ILE A 39 -33.72 4.66 3.83
N THR A 40 -34.15 5.36 2.75
CA THR A 40 -35.36 5.34 1.87
C THR A 40 -35.23 6.36 0.69
N ALA A 41 -36.04 6.12 -0.36
CA ALA A 41 -36.89 7.04 -1.15
C ALA A 41 -36.35 8.00 -2.26
N THR A 42 -36.95 7.79 -3.43
CA THR A 42 -36.98 8.56 -4.69
C THR A 42 -37.92 9.77 -4.64
N THR A 43 -37.67 10.83 -5.42
CA THR A 43 -38.68 11.77 -5.95
C THR A 43 -38.06 12.70 -7.04
N PRO A 44 -38.86 13.42 -7.86
CA PRO A 44 -38.83 13.26 -9.32
C PRO A 44 -38.20 14.43 -10.10
N THR A 45 -37.94 14.11 -11.37
CA THR A 45 -37.28 14.87 -12.41
C THR A 45 -37.97 16.19 -12.78
N ALA A 46 -37.18 17.26 -12.85
CA ALA A 46 -37.58 18.57 -13.39
C ALA A 46 -37.52 18.60 -14.94
N PRO A 47 -38.29 19.49 -15.61
CA PRO A 47 -38.35 19.60 -17.06
C PRO A 47 -37.03 20.12 -17.70
N PRO A 48 -36.75 19.81 -18.98
CA PRO A 48 -35.46 20.10 -19.58
C PRO A 48 -35.25 21.59 -19.87
N ALA A 49 -34.06 22.08 -19.51
CA ALA A 49 -33.56 23.39 -19.92
C ALA A 49 -33.19 23.40 -21.42
N PRO A 50 -33.23 24.57 -22.09
CA PRO A 50 -32.85 24.72 -23.49
C PRO A 50 -31.39 24.28 -23.76
N PRO A 51 -31.09 23.77 -24.97
CA PRO A 51 -29.79 23.19 -25.27
C PRO A 51 -28.67 24.25 -25.19
N PRO A 52 -27.63 24.02 -24.38
CA PRO A 52 -26.48 24.90 -24.35
C PRO A 52 -25.75 24.90 -25.71
N PRO A 53 -25.06 25.99 -26.07
CA PRO A 53 -24.21 26.03 -27.25
C PRO A 53 -23.22 24.86 -27.23
N PRO A 54 -22.87 24.29 -28.39
CA PRO A 54 -21.95 23.16 -28.47
C PRO A 54 -20.66 23.52 -27.70
N PRO A 55 -20.23 22.68 -26.74
CA PRO A 55 -18.99 22.91 -26.01
C PRO A 55 -17.86 23.12 -27.01
N ALA A 56 -17.04 24.15 -26.78
CA ALA A 56 -15.77 24.26 -27.49
C ALA A 56 -15.04 22.91 -27.36
N PRO A 57 -14.45 22.38 -28.46
CA PRO A 57 -13.66 21.17 -28.39
C PRO A 57 -12.68 21.28 -27.21
N PRO A 58 -12.61 20.29 -26.31
CA PRO A 58 -11.64 20.30 -25.22
C PRO A 58 -10.26 20.59 -25.82
N ALA A 59 -9.56 21.57 -25.24
CA ALA A 59 -8.16 21.77 -25.59
C ALA A 59 -7.45 20.41 -25.52
N PRO A 60 -6.60 20.05 -26.50
CA PRO A 60 -5.87 18.79 -26.46
C PRO A 60 -5.22 18.65 -25.09
N ALA A 61 -5.47 17.51 -24.43
CA ALA A 61 -4.81 17.21 -23.17
C ALA A 61 -3.30 17.39 -23.38
N PRO A 62 -2.58 18.10 -22.48
CA PRO A 62 -1.13 18.22 -22.58
C PRO A 62 -0.53 16.84 -22.81
N ALA A 63 0.36 16.70 -23.80
CA ALA A 63 1.11 15.47 -23.98
C ALA A 63 1.76 15.10 -22.65
N PRO A 64 1.67 13.84 -22.17
CA PRO A 64 2.29 13.45 -20.91
C PRO A 64 3.75 13.85 -20.95
N ALA A 65 4.17 14.73 -20.04
CA ALA A 65 5.58 14.93 -19.82
C ALA A 65 6.16 13.55 -19.49
N THR A 66 7.20 13.14 -20.22
CA THR A 66 8.05 11.98 -19.93
C THR A 66 8.82 12.23 -18.64
N ALA A 67 8.08 12.42 -17.54
CA ALA A 67 8.61 12.55 -16.21
C ALA A 67 8.84 11.15 -15.65
N ASP A 68 10.04 10.93 -15.14
CA ASP A 68 10.34 9.76 -14.34
C ASP A 68 9.50 9.73 -13.05
N SER A 69 9.58 8.63 -12.32
CA SER A 69 8.79 8.45 -11.11
C SER A 69 9.23 9.27 -9.90
N SER A 70 10.30 10.08 -9.99
CA SER A 70 10.82 10.83 -8.84
C SER A 70 9.83 11.84 -8.27
N ALA A 71 8.94 12.36 -9.11
CA ALA A 71 7.84 13.23 -8.69
C ALA A 71 6.95 12.57 -7.62
N CYS A 72 6.87 11.24 -7.59
CA CYS A 72 6.01 10.47 -6.70
C CYS A 72 6.73 9.95 -5.44
N THR A 73 7.91 10.47 -5.12
CA THR A 73 8.58 10.25 -3.84
C THR A 73 8.78 11.58 -3.14
N ASN A 74 8.31 11.71 -1.90
CA ASN A 74 8.59 12.89 -1.11
C ASN A 74 9.73 12.63 -0.11
N ALA A 75 10.82 13.38 -0.23
CA ALA A 75 11.96 13.23 0.69
C ALA A 75 11.55 13.58 2.14
N ALA A 76 10.60 14.51 2.30
CA ALA A 76 10.05 14.89 3.60
C ALA A 76 9.37 13.72 4.35
N ASP A 77 8.96 12.65 3.65
CA ASP A 77 8.45 11.45 4.32
C ASP A 77 9.49 10.80 5.25
N TYR A 78 10.78 11.02 4.99
CA TYR A 78 11.90 10.46 5.75
C TYR A 78 12.39 11.38 6.87
N ASP A 79 11.80 12.57 7.02
CA ASP A 79 12.12 13.50 8.08
C ASP A 79 11.30 13.20 9.34
N GLU A 80 11.98 13.18 10.50
CA GLU A 80 11.37 12.86 11.78
C GLU A 80 10.20 13.81 12.08
N GLY A 81 9.06 13.24 12.46
CA GLY A 81 7.85 13.97 12.82
C GLY A 81 6.91 14.28 11.66
N THR A 82 7.22 13.83 10.43
CA THR A 82 6.25 13.80 9.34
C THR A 82 5.06 12.93 9.73
N GLN A 83 3.85 13.44 9.48
CA GLN A 83 2.60 12.80 9.87
C GLN A 83 1.65 12.65 8.69
N LEU A 84 1.04 11.49 8.60
CA LEU A 84 -0.01 11.16 7.65
C LEU A 84 -1.18 10.54 8.42
N THR A 85 -2.39 11.00 8.18
CA THR A 85 -3.63 10.30 8.57
C THR A 85 -4.49 10.11 7.34
N TYR A 86 -5.17 8.97 7.23
CA TYR A 86 -6.02 8.69 6.08
C TYR A 86 -7.10 7.66 6.39
N ASP A 87 -8.22 7.83 5.70
CA ASP A 87 -9.29 6.84 5.64
C ASP A 87 -9.17 6.06 4.33
N LEU A 88 -9.19 4.73 4.44
CA LEU A 88 -9.07 3.82 3.30
C LEU A 88 -10.35 3.01 3.16
N GLN A 89 -11.02 3.18 2.02
CA GLN A 89 -12.16 2.37 1.63
C GLN A 89 -11.69 1.19 0.77
N MET A 90 -12.02 -0.03 1.17
CA MET A 90 -11.67 -1.25 0.45
C MET A 90 -12.90 -1.97 -0.07
N THR A 91 -12.90 -2.31 -1.35
CA THR A 91 -13.99 -3.00 -2.04
C THR A 91 -13.48 -4.30 -2.65
N THR A 92 -14.16 -5.39 -2.32
CA THR A 92 -13.92 -6.73 -2.85
C THR A 92 -15.24 -7.26 -3.42
N PRO A 93 -15.26 -7.89 -4.60
CA PRO A 93 -16.52 -8.37 -5.19
C PRO A 93 -17.26 -9.31 -4.26
N ASN A 94 -18.59 -9.15 -4.21
CA ASN A 94 -19.48 -9.96 -3.36
C ASN A 94 -19.16 -9.89 -1.86
N GLN A 95 -18.40 -8.88 -1.42
CA GLN A 95 -18.16 -8.58 -0.02
C GLN A 95 -18.64 -7.16 0.30
N PRO A 96 -19.05 -6.89 1.55
CA PRO A 96 -19.28 -5.52 1.99
C PRO A 96 -18.01 -4.68 1.84
N THR A 97 -18.17 -3.45 1.36
CA THR A 97 -17.09 -2.47 1.40
C THR A 97 -16.73 -2.16 2.85
N THR A 98 -15.44 -2.15 3.16
CA THR A 98 -14.91 -1.79 4.47
C THR A 98 -14.24 -0.42 4.43
N SER A 99 -14.19 0.25 5.57
CA SER A 99 -13.42 1.48 5.75
C SER A 99 -12.50 1.33 6.96
N THR A 100 -11.29 1.86 6.88
CA THR A 100 -10.32 1.86 7.98
C THR A 100 -9.73 3.25 8.15
N HIS A 101 -9.56 3.67 9.40
CA HIS A 101 -8.79 4.86 9.74
C HIS A 101 -7.36 4.43 10.10
N ASN A 102 -6.37 5.12 9.54
CA ASN A 102 -4.96 4.82 9.76
C ASN A 102 -4.16 6.10 9.96
N SER A 103 -3.05 6.00 10.68
CA SER A 103 -2.03 7.05 10.72
C SER A 103 -0.64 6.47 10.54
N VAL A 104 0.28 7.30 10.05
CA VAL A 104 1.71 7.02 9.99
C VAL A 104 2.45 8.20 10.57
N THR A 105 3.36 7.95 11.50
CA THR A 105 4.32 8.94 11.99
C THR A 105 5.72 8.50 11.64
N THR A 106 6.50 9.40 11.03
CA THR A 106 7.92 9.16 10.78
C THR A 106 8.68 9.36 12.08
N GLY A 107 9.25 8.28 12.60
CA GLY A 107 10.08 8.26 13.78
C GLY A 107 11.56 8.55 13.49
N LYS A 108 12.37 8.45 14.53
CA LYS A 108 13.82 8.61 14.44
C LYS A 108 14.45 7.52 13.58
N ARG A 109 15.64 7.84 13.05
CA ARG A 109 16.57 6.81 12.59
C ARG A 109 17.02 5.96 13.78
N GLN A 110 16.95 4.64 13.65
CA GLN A 110 17.34 3.72 14.73
C GLN A 110 18.00 2.45 14.20
N PRO A 111 18.87 1.78 15.01
CA PRO A 111 19.50 0.54 14.60
C PRO A 111 18.48 -0.56 14.30
N PHE A 112 18.54 -1.12 13.09
CA PHE A 112 17.71 -2.25 12.68
C PHE A 112 18.41 -3.05 11.57
N ALA A 113 18.40 -4.38 11.67
CA ALA A 113 18.97 -5.29 10.66
C ALA A 113 20.41 -4.95 10.20
N GLY A 114 21.26 -4.45 11.11
CA GLY A 114 22.64 -4.07 10.80
C GLY A 114 22.81 -2.71 10.10
N ALA A 115 21.74 -1.92 9.99
CA ALA A 115 21.74 -0.56 9.45
C ALA A 115 21.10 0.43 10.45
N THR A 116 20.90 1.69 10.04
CA THR A 116 20.21 2.72 10.84
C THR A 116 19.10 3.41 10.02
N PRO A 117 18.07 2.65 9.58
CA PRO A 117 16.98 3.18 8.78
C PRO A 117 16.07 4.15 9.55
N VAL A 118 15.28 4.91 8.81
CA VAL A 118 14.13 5.67 9.33
C VAL A 118 13.01 4.68 9.68
N THR A 119 12.35 4.92 10.80
CA THR A 119 11.17 4.15 11.20
C THR A 119 9.90 4.89 10.84
N PHE A 120 8.93 4.16 10.33
CA PHE A 120 7.59 4.64 10.06
C PHE A 120 6.63 3.84 10.94
N GLU A 121 5.92 4.52 11.82
CA GLU A 121 5.02 3.90 12.79
C GLU A 121 3.59 4.00 12.28
N GLN A 122 3.08 2.91 11.70
CA GLN A 122 1.69 2.85 11.25
C GLN A 122 0.79 2.48 12.42
N THR A 123 -0.12 3.37 12.80
CA THR A 123 -1.14 3.07 13.80
C THR A 123 -2.44 2.67 13.12
N LEU A 124 -2.98 1.53 13.55
CA LEU A 124 -4.27 1.01 13.13
C LEU A 124 -5.33 1.35 14.18
N PHE A 125 -6.51 1.73 13.70
CA PHE A 125 -7.63 2.16 14.53
C PHE A 125 -8.84 1.24 14.33
N ASP A 126 -9.59 1.03 15.40
CA ASP A 126 -10.86 0.31 15.35
C ASP A 126 -11.97 1.19 14.75
N ALA A 127 -13.19 0.64 14.64
CA ALA A 127 -14.34 1.36 14.10
C ALA A 127 -14.76 2.60 14.92
N ASN A 128 -14.29 2.73 16.17
CA ASN A 128 -14.54 3.89 17.04
C ASN A 128 -13.36 4.87 17.03
N ASN A 129 -12.43 4.75 16.08
CA ASN A 129 -11.19 5.53 16.01
C ASN A 129 -10.30 5.40 17.25
N THR A 130 -10.35 4.26 17.93
CA THR A 130 -9.43 3.95 19.04
C THR A 130 -8.23 3.19 18.50
N PRO A 131 -6.98 3.63 18.77
CA PRO A 131 -5.80 2.92 18.31
C PRO A 131 -5.70 1.55 18.99
N PHE A 132 -5.47 0.49 18.22
CA PHE A 132 -5.35 -0.88 18.76
C PHE A 132 -4.01 -1.56 18.43
N ALA A 133 -3.26 -1.05 17.46
CA ALA A 133 -1.93 -1.55 17.12
C ALA A 133 -1.07 -0.45 16.49
N THR A 134 0.23 -0.47 16.76
CA THR A 134 1.23 0.35 16.08
C THR A 134 2.29 -0.57 15.50
N LEU A 135 2.48 -0.48 14.19
CA LEU A 135 3.26 -1.39 13.37
C LEU A 135 4.42 -0.63 12.72
N PRO A 136 5.66 -0.79 13.22
CA PRO A 136 6.81 -0.15 12.61
C PRO A 136 7.20 -0.83 11.31
N TYR A 137 7.60 -0.04 10.31
CA TYR A 137 8.37 -0.51 9.17
C TYR A 137 9.60 0.37 8.95
N TYR A 138 10.66 -0.24 8.41
CA TYR A 138 12.00 0.32 8.42
C TYR A 138 12.48 0.56 6.99
N ARG A 139 12.70 1.84 6.66
CA ARG A 139 13.05 2.27 5.31
C ARG A 139 14.07 3.39 5.31
N ASP A 140 14.71 3.57 4.18
CA ASP A 140 15.59 4.70 3.98
C ASP A 140 15.56 5.17 2.53
N LEU A 141 15.91 6.44 2.34
CA LEU A 141 16.13 7.07 1.05
C LEU A 141 17.62 7.39 0.91
N VAL A 142 18.36 6.50 0.25
CA VAL A 142 19.82 6.58 0.15
C VAL A 142 20.25 6.53 -1.31
N GLY A 143 21.03 7.53 -1.75
CA GLY A 143 21.60 7.56 -3.09
C GLY A 143 20.55 7.46 -4.21
N GLY A 144 19.36 8.07 -4.01
CA GLY A 144 18.26 8.01 -4.99
C GLY A 144 17.50 6.68 -5.02
N ASN A 145 17.69 5.81 -4.03
CA ASN A 145 16.95 4.55 -3.89
C ASN A 145 16.17 4.51 -2.58
N VAL A 146 14.99 3.90 -2.64
CA VAL A 146 14.26 3.46 -1.45
C VAL A 146 14.78 2.08 -1.07
N ILE A 147 15.27 1.95 0.16
CA ILE A 147 15.74 0.69 0.74
C ILE A 147 14.74 0.26 1.81
N ARG A 148 14.27 -1.00 1.76
CA ARG A 148 13.38 -1.57 2.78
C ARG A 148 14.14 -2.61 3.59
N TYR A 149 14.13 -2.49 4.90
CA TYR A 149 14.91 -3.37 5.80
C TYR A 149 14.04 -4.42 6.48
N GLY A 150 12.76 -4.14 6.67
CA GLY A 150 11.83 -5.02 7.37
C GLY A 150 10.59 -4.29 7.84
N ASP A 151 9.69 -5.03 8.45
CA ASP A 151 8.41 -4.54 8.98
C ASP A 151 7.88 -5.43 10.10
N THR A 152 6.93 -4.89 10.85
CA THR A 152 6.08 -5.61 11.77
C THR A 152 4.65 -5.63 11.22
N THR A 153 4.01 -6.79 11.26
CA THR A 153 2.60 -6.97 10.86
C THR A 153 1.82 -7.74 11.92
N GLY A 154 0.49 -7.71 11.85
CA GLY A 154 -0.37 -8.36 12.85
C GLY A 154 -0.38 -7.63 14.20
N SER A 155 -0.96 -8.24 15.24
CA SER A 155 -1.04 -7.61 16.57
C SER A 155 -1.13 -8.65 17.66
N GLY A 156 -0.59 -8.37 18.85
CA GLY A 156 -0.63 -9.30 19.98
C GLY A 156 0.01 -10.65 19.62
N SER A 157 -0.70 -11.76 19.83
CA SER A 157 -0.15 -13.10 19.56
C SER A 157 0.01 -13.45 18.08
N THR A 158 -0.51 -12.62 17.17
CA THR A 158 -0.34 -12.79 15.71
C THR A 158 0.70 -11.85 15.12
N GLN A 159 1.42 -11.09 15.97
CA GLN A 159 2.48 -10.22 15.50
C GLN A 159 3.57 -11.03 14.79
N VAL A 160 4.02 -10.51 13.66
CA VAL A 160 5.10 -11.04 12.84
C VAL A 160 6.10 -9.93 12.58
N ASP A 161 7.33 -10.11 13.02
CA ASP A 161 8.44 -9.22 12.72
C ASP A 161 9.30 -9.81 11.60
N SER A 162 9.53 -9.04 10.55
CA SER A 162 10.23 -9.47 9.36
C SER A 162 11.52 -8.68 9.17
N VAL A 163 12.61 -9.38 8.88
CA VAL A 163 13.88 -8.77 8.45
C VAL A 163 14.20 -9.20 7.02
N PHE A 164 14.56 -8.24 6.16
CA PHE A 164 14.84 -8.48 4.74
C PHE A 164 16.35 -8.59 4.48
N THR A 165 16.76 -9.67 3.82
CA THR A 165 18.17 -9.96 3.55
C THR A 165 18.39 -10.46 2.11
N PRO A 166 19.18 -9.75 1.28
CA PRO A 166 19.59 -8.36 1.50
C PRO A 166 18.37 -7.42 1.51
N PRO A 167 18.46 -6.23 2.11
CA PRO A 167 17.42 -5.22 2.01
C PRO A 167 17.14 -4.89 0.53
N PRO A 168 15.91 -5.08 0.00
CA PRO A 168 15.60 -4.70 -1.37
C PRO A 168 15.74 -3.18 -1.55
N SER A 169 16.37 -2.79 -2.65
CA SER A 169 16.64 -1.41 -3.04
C SER A 169 16.02 -1.13 -4.40
N THR A 170 15.18 -0.10 -4.50
CA THR A 170 14.50 0.30 -5.73
C THR A 170 14.76 1.77 -6.04
N PRO A 171 15.09 2.15 -7.29
CA PRO A 171 15.36 3.53 -7.65
C PRO A 171 14.09 4.38 -7.55
N VAL A 172 14.25 5.61 -7.08
CA VAL A 172 13.17 6.62 -7.03
C VAL A 172 12.83 7.14 -8.42
N ALA A 173 13.83 7.34 -9.27
CA ALA A 173 13.68 7.79 -10.65
C ALA A 173 13.66 6.60 -11.61
N MET A 174 12.47 6.08 -11.90
CA MET A 174 12.23 5.07 -12.93
C MET A 174 11.66 5.74 -14.18
N GLN A 175 12.10 5.31 -15.36
CA GLN A 175 11.53 5.75 -16.63
C GLN A 175 10.21 4.99 -16.92
N PRO A 176 9.25 5.59 -17.64
CA PRO A 176 8.03 4.87 -18.04
C PRO A 176 8.35 3.54 -18.75
N GLY A 177 7.71 2.46 -18.31
CA GLY A 177 7.96 1.09 -18.77
C GLY A 177 9.19 0.40 -18.16
N GLN A 178 10.01 1.10 -17.37
CA GLN A 178 11.15 0.49 -16.68
C GLN A 178 10.66 -0.47 -15.60
N THR A 179 11.24 -1.68 -15.60
CA THR A 179 11.05 -2.69 -14.56
C THR A 179 12.34 -2.90 -13.79
N VAL A 180 12.24 -2.92 -12.47
CA VAL A 180 13.31 -3.28 -11.55
C VAL A 180 12.92 -4.55 -10.82
N ASN A 181 13.79 -5.54 -10.88
CA ASN A 181 13.61 -6.81 -10.18
C ASN A 181 14.48 -6.82 -8.93
N VAL A 182 13.89 -7.19 -7.79
CA VAL A 182 14.63 -7.41 -6.54
C VAL A 182 14.30 -8.79 -6.00
N ALA A 183 15.27 -9.41 -5.36
CA ALA A 183 15.10 -10.69 -4.70
C ALA A 183 15.73 -10.62 -3.31
N TYR A 184 15.01 -11.09 -2.31
CA TYR A 184 15.44 -11.07 -0.92
C TYR A 184 14.79 -12.20 -0.15
N ARG A 185 15.32 -12.46 1.05
CA ARG A 185 14.71 -13.36 2.01
C ARG A 185 14.09 -12.53 3.12
N ALA A 186 12.83 -12.78 3.44
CA ALA A 186 12.19 -12.30 4.65
C ALA A 186 12.31 -13.37 5.74
N ASP A 187 13.07 -13.06 6.79
CA ASP A 187 13.11 -13.87 8.01
C ASP A 187 11.99 -13.35 8.93
N ALA A 188 10.85 -14.05 8.92
CA ALA A 188 9.64 -13.69 9.64
C ALA A 188 9.58 -14.44 10.98
N VAL A 189 9.46 -13.69 12.07
CA VAL A 189 9.45 -14.19 13.45
C VAL A 189 8.09 -13.92 14.07
N SER A 190 7.47 -14.96 14.65
CA SER A 190 6.23 -14.82 15.41
C SER A 190 6.30 -15.71 16.65
N GLY A 191 6.20 -15.11 17.83
CA GLY A 191 6.50 -15.79 19.08
C GLY A 191 7.90 -16.44 19.04
N ASN A 192 7.97 -17.75 19.24
CA ASN A 192 9.23 -18.51 19.22
C ASN A 192 9.50 -19.20 17.87
N ALA A 193 8.70 -18.93 16.83
CA ALA A 193 8.83 -19.55 15.52
C ALA A 193 9.44 -18.57 14.52
N THR A 194 10.35 -19.07 13.69
CA THR A 194 10.93 -18.33 12.55
C THR A 194 10.62 -19.07 11.26
N ILE A 195 10.09 -18.35 10.28
CA ILE A 195 9.90 -18.83 8.91
C ILE A 195 10.74 -17.98 7.98
N LYS A 196 11.41 -18.65 7.04
CA LYS A 196 12.17 -17.99 5.98
C LYS A 196 11.36 -18.03 4.70
N VAL A 197 11.07 -16.86 4.17
CA VAL A 197 10.29 -16.68 2.94
C VAL A 197 11.22 -16.08 1.89
N ASN A 198 11.39 -16.77 0.77
CA ASN A 198 12.05 -16.20 -0.39
C ASN A 198 11.04 -15.30 -1.12
N VAL A 199 11.45 -14.08 -1.42
CA VAL A 199 10.63 -13.08 -2.09
C VAL A 199 11.35 -12.62 -3.35
N THR A 200 10.62 -12.59 -4.45
CA THR A 200 11.02 -11.90 -5.68
C THR A 200 9.97 -10.88 -6.03
N GLU A 201 10.39 -9.67 -6.35
CA GLU A 201 9.51 -8.59 -6.78
C GLU A 201 9.95 -8.06 -8.14
N ALA A 202 8.98 -7.74 -8.98
CA ALA A 202 9.15 -6.96 -10.19
C ALA A 202 8.32 -5.69 -10.05
N LEU A 203 8.99 -4.55 -9.87
CA LEU A 203 8.37 -3.23 -9.79
C LEU A 203 8.51 -2.55 -11.16
N THR A 204 7.39 -2.22 -11.78
CA THR A 204 7.34 -1.48 -13.05
C THR A 204 6.70 -0.12 -12.81
N TYR A 205 7.40 0.95 -13.17
CA TYR A 205 6.76 2.25 -13.32
C TYR A 205 6.10 2.31 -14.70
N GLN A 206 4.79 2.47 -14.76
CA GLN A 206 4.07 2.41 -16.03
C GLN A 206 4.12 3.77 -16.73
N ALA A 207 3.52 4.79 -16.10
CA ALA A 207 3.53 6.17 -16.55
C ALA A 207 2.94 7.08 -15.45
N GLN A 208 2.96 8.39 -15.69
CA GLN A 208 2.05 9.31 -15.01
C GLN A 208 0.68 9.32 -15.68
N GLU A 209 -0.37 9.42 -14.88
CA GLU A 209 -1.73 9.65 -15.35
C GLU A 209 -2.53 10.51 -14.38
N THR A 210 -3.52 11.23 -14.90
CA THR A 210 -4.47 11.98 -14.07
C THR A 210 -5.47 11.03 -13.44
N LEU A 211 -5.59 11.08 -12.12
CA LEU A 211 -6.52 10.26 -11.33
C LEU A 211 -7.45 11.15 -10.51
N ALA A 212 -8.76 10.99 -10.71
CA ALA A 212 -9.77 11.54 -9.83
C ALA A 212 -10.01 10.60 -8.64
N THR A 213 -10.02 11.16 -7.44
CA THR A 213 -10.21 10.45 -6.16
C THR A 213 -11.13 11.28 -5.25
N PRO A 214 -11.67 10.71 -4.17
CA PRO A 214 -12.46 11.48 -3.21
C PRO A 214 -11.70 12.65 -2.58
N VAL A 215 -10.38 12.54 -2.44
CA VAL A 215 -9.51 13.59 -1.87
C VAL A 215 -9.03 14.62 -2.89
N GLY A 216 -9.44 14.51 -4.15
CA GLY A 216 -9.10 15.45 -5.22
C GLY A 216 -8.69 14.77 -6.53
N THR A 217 -8.29 15.60 -7.50
CA THR A 217 -7.74 15.14 -8.79
C THR A 217 -6.26 15.50 -8.86
N PHE A 218 -5.43 14.53 -9.22
CA PHE A 218 -3.97 14.67 -9.20
C PHE A 218 -3.35 14.03 -10.44
N ASN A 219 -2.22 14.54 -10.89
CA ASN A 219 -1.27 13.70 -11.62
C ASN A 219 -0.66 12.67 -10.66
N THR A 220 -0.61 11.41 -11.08
CA THR A 220 -0.19 10.28 -10.25
C THR A 220 0.80 9.41 -11.01
N CYS A 221 1.80 8.85 -10.34
CA CYS A 221 2.57 7.74 -10.89
C CYS A 221 1.80 6.44 -10.67
N ARG A 222 1.62 5.69 -11.76
CA ARG A 222 1.10 4.34 -11.71
C ARG A 222 2.24 3.32 -11.70
N PHE A 223 2.24 2.48 -10.68
CA PHE A 223 3.17 1.37 -10.54
C PHE A 223 2.45 0.04 -10.60
N LEU A 224 3.08 -0.94 -11.21
CA LEU A 224 2.70 -2.35 -11.15
C LEU A 224 3.78 -3.10 -10.36
N LEU A 225 3.39 -3.74 -9.27
CA LEU A 225 4.25 -4.59 -8.47
C LEU A 225 3.77 -6.02 -8.59
N VAL A 226 4.65 -6.92 -9.05
CA VAL A 226 4.42 -8.36 -9.01
C VAL A 226 5.32 -8.93 -7.93
N THR A 227 4.73 -9.52 -6.90
CA THR A 227 5.44 -10.16 -5.79
C THR A 227 5.19 -11.65 -5.83
N THR A 228 6.25 -12.44 -5.86
CA THR A 228 6.19 -13.89 -5.67
C THR A 228 6.86 -14.23 -4.36
N THR A 229 6.11 -14.84 -3.44
CA THR A 229 6.63 -15.35 -2.17
C THR A 229 6.65 -16.87 -2.19
N GLY A 230 7.68 -17.48 -1.65
CA GLY A 230 7.78 -18.94 -1.56
C GLY A 230 8.58 -19.38 -0.35
N THR A 231 8.39 -20.62 0.06
CA THR A 231 9.27 -21.28 1.03
C THR A 231 9.89 -22.50 0.36
N ASN A 232 11.00 -23.02 0.88
CA ASN A 232 11.66 -24.19 0.30
C ASN A 232 10.75 -25.45 0.23
N ASN A 233 9.61 -25.44 0.93
CA ASN A 233 8.72 -26.59 1.08
C ASN A 233 7.31 -26.37 0.49
N ALA A 234 7.07 -25.25 -0.20
CA ALA A 234 5.75 -24.95 -0.77
C ALA A 234 5.87 -24.16 -2.09
N PRO A 235 4.95 -24.38 -3.05
CA PRO A 235 4.88 -23.58 -4.27
C PRO A 235 4.67 -22.11 -3.94
N GLY A 236 5.28 -21.23 -4.72
CA GLY A 236 5.19 -19.80 -4.51
C GLY A 236 3.81 -19.24 -4.80
N VAL A 237 3.41 -18.22 -4.06
CA VAL A 237 2.20 -17.42 -4.30
C VAL A 237 2.62 -16.13 -4.99
N THR A 238 2.04 -15.84 -6.15
CA THR A 238 2.26 -14.59 -6.87
C THR A 238 1.07 -13.67 -6.69
N VAL A 239 1.30 -12.44 -6.28
CA VAL A 239 0.30 -11.38 -6.15
C VAL A 239 0.72 -10.21 -7.03
N THR A 240 -0.24 -9.60 -7.73
CA THR A 240 -0.01 -8.42 -8.56
C THR A 240 -0.80 -7.26 -8.00
N VAL A 241 -0.12 -6.14 -7.74
CA VAL A 241 -0.72 -4.92 -7.21
C VAL A 241 -0.40 -3.73 -8.08
N THR A 242 -1.43 -3.00 -8.49
CA THR A 242 -1.28 -1.70 -9.14
C THR A 242 -1.50 -0.60 -8.11
N SER A 243 -0.61 0.39 -8.03
CA SER A 243 -0.73 1.51 -7.10
C SER A 243 -0.63 2.85 -7.82
N TRP A 244 -1.36 3.84 -7.32
CA TRP A 244 -1.32 5.23 -7.77
C TRP A 244 -0.84 6.13 -6.65
N ILE A 245 0.27 6.82 -6.90
CA ILE A 245 0.93 7.69 -5.93
C ILE A 245 0.88 9.11 -6.48
N ALA A 246 0.48 10.09 -5.66
CA ALA A 246 0.42 11.48 -6.09
C ALA A 246 1.81 12.00 -6.50
N ALA A 247 1.91 12.56 -7.70
CA ALA A 247 3.13 13.17 -8.23
C ALA A 247 3.31 14.63 -7.79
N GLU A 248 2.22 15.23 -7.32
CA GLU A 248 2.12 16.67 -7.09
C GLU A 248 1.12 17.00 -5.98
N GLY A 249 1.01 18.30 -5.70
CA GLY A 249 0.02 18.83 -4.77
C GLY A 249 0.33 18.50 -3.30
N PRO A 250 -0.64 18.75 -2.41
CA PRO A 250 -0.46 18.63 -0.97
C PRO A 250 -0.23 17.20 -0.50
N TYR A 251 -0.50 16.18 -1.33
CA TYR A 251 -0.34 14.76 -0.98
C TYR A 251 0.77 14.08 -1.78
N ARG A 252 1.67 14.86 -2.40
CA ARG A 252 2.81 14.33 -3.15
C ARG A 252 3.54 13.23 -2.37
N GLY A 253 3.81 12.10 -3.03
CA GLY A 253 4.44 10.93 -2.42
C GLY A 253 3.47 9.95 -1.74
N GLN A 254 2.22 10.36 -1.50
CA GLN A 254 1.23 9.52 -0.82
C GLN A 254 0.43 8.68 -1.80
N ARG A 255 0.13 7.44 -1.39
CA ARG A 255 -0.72 6.52 -2.15
C ARG A 255 -2.17 6.97 -2.07
N LEU A 256 -2.82 7.09 -3.22
CA LEU A 256 -4.23 7.48 -3.31
C LEU A 256 -5.16 6.31 -3.61
N LYS A 257 -4.63 5.31 -4.32
CA LYS A 257 -5.39 4.12 -4.75
C LYS A 257 -4.46 2.93 -4.91
N SER A 258 -4.98 1.73 -4.66
CA SER A 258 -4.38 0.47 -5.08
C SER A 258 -5.42 -0.52 -5.57
N PHE A 259 -4.98 -1.46 -6.41
CA PHE A 259 -5.76 -2.58 -6.92
C PHE A 259 -4.94 -3.85 -6.82
N VAL A 260 -5.48 -4.88 -6.19
CA VAL A 260 -4.91 -6.22 -6.12
C VAL A 260 -5.64 -7.09 -7.15
N ALA A 261 -4.88 -7.67 -8.08
CA ALA A 261 -5.42 -8.58 -9.08
C ALA A 261 -5.81 -9.94 -8.44
N PRO A 262 -6.87 -10.59 -8.95
CA PRO A 262 -7.31 -11.87 -8.40
C PRO A 262 -6.30 -12.98 -8.71
N THR A 263 -6.20 -13.94 -7.80
CA THR A 263 -5.46 -15.19 -7.95
C THR A 263 -6.31 -16.34 -7.38
N ASP A 264 -5.87 -17.59 -7.55
CA ASP A 264 -6.55 -18.75 -6.93
C ASP A 264 -6.63 -18.69 -5.40
N LYS A 265 -5.86 -17.80 -4.76
CA LYS A 265 -5.73 -17.69 -3.30
C LYS A 265 -6.09 -16.32 -2.73
N VAL A 266 -6.12 -15.29 -3.57
CA VAL A 266 -6.32 -13.89 -3.16
C VAL A 266 -7.43 -13.33 -4.04
N PRO A 267 -8.56 -12.88 -3.45
CA PRO A 267 -9.61 -12.23 -4.24
C PRO A 267 -9.11 -10.89 -4.75
N GLU A 268 -9.70 -10.43 -5.86
CA GLU A 268 -9.43 -9.05 -6.29
C GLU A 268 -9.92 -8.05 -5.26
N SER A 269 -9.22 -6.93 -5.12
CA SER A 269 -9.62 -5.88 -4.20
C SER A 269 -9.15 -4.52 -4.69
N THR A 270 -9.96 -3.48 -4.47
CA THR A 270 -9.60 -2.09 -4.74
C THR A 270 -9.64 -1.31 -3.43
N SER A 271 -8.58 -0.55 -3.15
CA SER A 271 -8.53 0.37 -2.03
C SER A 271 -8.39 1.80 -2.53
N VAL A 272 -9.17 2.73 -1.98
CA VAL A 272 -9.17 4.15 -2.35
C VAL A 272 -9.13 4.99 -1.07
N VAL A 273 -8.25 5.99 -1.04
CA VAL A 273 -8.21 6.94 0.06
C VAL A 273 -9.39 7.91 -0.06
N THR A 274 -10.21 7.97 0.99
CA THR A 274 -11.41 8.81 1.03
C THR A 274 -11.21 10.11 1.79
N GLN A 275 -10.28 10.12 2.75
CA GLN A 275 -9.82 11.31 3.49
C GLN A 275 -8.31 11.22 3.72
N MET A 276 -7.62 12.35 3.72
CA MET A 276 -6.18 12.40 4.01
C MET A 276 -5.80 13.73 4.66
N THR A 277 -4.94 13.68 5.68
CA THR A 277 -4.19 14.83 6.18
C THR A 277 -2.72 14.47 6.16
N TYR A 278 -1.89 15.37 5.63
CA TYR A 278 -0.46 15.16 5.49
C TYR A 278 0.30 16.41 5.95
N THR A 279 1.25 16.21 6.87
CA THR A 279 2.09 17.26 7.44
C THR A 279 3.56 16.84 7.27
N PRO A 280 4.19 17.16 6.12
CA PRO A 280 5.61 16.92 5.91
C PRO A 280 6.47 17.82 6.81
N LYS A 281 7.67 17.36 7.14
CA LYS A 281 8.71 18.13 7.83
C LYS A 281 9.82 18.57 6.90
#